data_AF-A0A9W4P146-F1
#
_entry.id   AF-A0A9W4P146-F1
#
_cell.length_a   1.000
_cell.length_b   1.000
_cell.length_c   1.000
_cell.angle_alpha   90.00
_cell.angle_beta   90.00
_cell.angle_gamma   90.00
#
_symmetry.space_group_name_H-M   'P 1'
#
loop_
_entity.id
_entity.type
_entity.pdbx_description
1 polymer ?
#
loop_
_entity_poly.entity_id
_entity_poly.type
_entity_poly.pdbx_seq_one_letter_code
_entity_poly.pdbx_strand_id
1 'polypeptide(L)' 'MVIVEGRTLDKEHPDRLASQHELAGAYKSNGQIKQAVELLEHVVAVRERTLDEEHPDRLASQRTLRG' A
#
# COMPACT_ATOMS: atom_id res chain seq x y z
N MET A 1 17.37 29.59 -5.67
CA MET A 1 17.73 28.17 -5.87
C MET A 1 16.44 27.39 -5.79
N VAL A 2 15.88 27.04 -6.95
CA VAL A 2 14.66 26.22 -7.01
C VAL A 2 15.11 24.83 -6.60
N ILE A 3 14.78 24.44 -5.37
CA ILE A 3 14.92 23.05 -4.96
C ILE A 3 13.84 22.35 -5.77
N VAL A 4 14.22 21.88 -6.96
CA VAL A 4 13.48 20.82 -7.63
C VAL A 4 13.76 19.61 -6.75
N GLU A 5 13.09 19.55 -5.60
CA GLU A 5 12.93 18.31 -4.87
C GLU A 5 12.29 17.40 -5.90
N GLY A 6 13.07 16.49 -6.47
CA GLY A 6 12.53 15.25 -6.95
C GLY A 6 11.83 14.67 -5.73
N ARG A 7 10.54 15.03 -5.57
CA ARG A 7 9.57 14.45 -4.64
C ARG A 7 9.37 13.03 -5.13
N THR A 8 10.42 12.26 -4.94
CA THR A 8 10.42 10.83 -4.93
C THR A 8 9.48 10.55 -3.79
N LEU A 9 8.18 10.40 -4.08
CA LEU A 9 7.17 10.06 -3.11
C LEU A 9 7.77 8.94 -2.28
N ASP A 10 8.06 9.26 -1.01
CA ASP A 10 8.71 8.35 -0.09
C ASP A 10 7.99 7.00 -0.23
N LYS A 11 8.71 5.88 -0.13
CA LYS A 11 8.09 4.56 -0.34
C LYS A 11 6.91 4.31 0.62
N GLU A 12 6.79 5.16 1.64
CA GLU A 12 5.82 5.16 2.70
C GLU A 12 4.76 6.25 2.56
N HIS A 13 4.77 7.02 1.46
CA HIS A 13 3.78 8.06 1.24
C HIS A 13 2.36 7.47 1.14
N PRO A 14 1.37 7.99 1.88
CA PRO A 14 0.02 7.43 1.93
C PRO A 14 -0.62 7.22 0.55
N ASP A 15 -0.49 8.22 -0.35
CA ASP A 15 -1.02 8.16 -1.71
C ASP A 15 -0.41 7.03 -2.56
N ARG A 16 0.86 6.72 -2.33
CA ARG A 16 1.55 5.62 -3.00
C ARG A 16 1.04 4.28 -2.47
N LEU A 17 0.84 4.15 -1.16
CA LEU A 17 0.28 2.96 -0.53
C LEU A 17 -1.17 2.71 -0.96
N ALA A 18 -1.97 3.77 -1.12
CA ALA A 18 -3.31 3.68 -1.69
C ALA A 18 -3.29 3.15 -3.13
N SER A 19 -2.40 3.71 -3.96
CA SER A 19 -2.22 3.24 -5.35
C SER A 19 -1.76 1.77 -5.43
N GLN A 20 -0.90 1.33 -4.51
CA GLN A 20 -0.47 -0.06 -4.42
C GLN A 20 -1.61 -1.00 -3.97
N HIS A 21 -2.49 -0.56 -3.08
CA HIS A 21 -3.67 -1.31 -2.69
C HIS A 21 -4.61 -1.54 -3.89
N GLU A 22 -4.90 -0.49 -4.67
CA GLU A 22 -5.71 -0.59 -5.89
C GLU A 22 -5.07 -1.53 -6.92
N LEU A 23 -3.73 -1.45 -7.10
CA LEU A 23 -3.00 -2.34 -7.99
C LEU A 23 -3.08 -3.81 -7.54
N ALA A 24 -3.05 -4.08 -6.24
CA ALA A 24 -3.25 -5.42 -5.72
C ALA A 24 -4.67 -5.94 -6.00
N GLY A 25 -5.68 -5.07 -5.90
CA GLY A 25 -7.04 -5.35 -6.33
C GLY A 25 -7.12 -5.75 -7.80
N ALA A 26 -6.46 -4.99 -8.67
CA ALA A 26 -6.38 -5.31 -10.11
C ALA A 26 -5.68 -6.64 -10.38
N TYR A 27 -4.58 -6.95 -9.67
CA TYR A 27 -3.92 -8.26 -9.78
C TYR A 27 -4.79 -9.42 -9.31
N LYS A 28 -5.56 -9.23 -8.23
CA LYS A 28 -6.54 -10.22 -7.76
C LYS A 28 -7.58 -10.50 -8.85
N SER A 29 -8.14 -9.46 -9.47
CA SER A 29 -9.10 -9.59 -10.57
C SER A 29 -8.51 -10.23 -11.82
N ASN A 30 -7.20 -10.01 -12.09
CA ASN A 30 -6.50 -10.63 -13.21
C ASN A 30 -5.98 -12.05 -12.90
N GLY A 31 -6.32 -12.64 -11.74
CA GLY A 31 -5.87 -13.97 -11.33
C GLY A 31 -4.39 -14.05 -10.92
N GLN A 32 -3.68 -12.93 -10.86
CA GLN A 32 -2.29 -12.82 -10.42
C GLN A 32 -2.21 -12.77 -8.87
N ILE A 33 -2.79 -13.79 -8.22
CA ILE A 33 -3.01 -13.82 -6.77
C ILE A 33 -1.70 -13.66 -5.99
N LYS A 34 -0.61 -14.32 -6.42
CA LYS A 34 0.69 -14.21 -5.74
C LYS A 34 1.23 -12.78 -5.71
N GLN A 35 1.15 -12.07 -6.85
CA GLN A 35 1.62 -10.69 -6.95
C GLN A 35 0.72 -9.72 -6.17
N ALA A 36 -0.59 -10.00 -6.11
CA ALA A 36 -1.52 -9.24 -5.27
C ALA A 36 -1.16 -9.38 -3.78
N VAL A 37 -0.88 -10.61 -3.33
CA VAL A 37 -0.52 -10.91 -1.94
C VAL A 37 0.80 -10.25 -1.56
N GLU A 38 1.88 -10.43 -2.33
CA GLU A 38 3.17 -9.81 -2.06
C GLU A 38 3.06 -8.27 -1.97
N LEU A 39 2.24 -7.66 -2.84
CA LEU A 39 2.01 -6.22 -2.84
C LEU A 39 1.21 -5.77 -1.61
N LEU A 40 0.18 -6.52 -1.21
CA LEU A 40 -0.60 -6.24 0.00
C LEU A 40 0.22 -6.41 1.27
N GLU A 41 1.07 -7.44 1.37
CA GLU A 41 1.99 -7.65 2.49
C GLU A 41 2.93 -6.46 2.66
N HIS A 42 3.48 -5.96 1.56
CA HIS A 42 4.30 -4.74 1.59
C HIS A 42 3.50 -3.54 2.11
N VAL A 43 2.29 -3.30 1.58
CA VAL A 43 1.45 -2.18 2.00
C VAL A 43 1.08 -2.30 3.48
N VAL A 44 0.74 -3.49 3.96
CA VAL A 44 0.45 -3.72 5.38
C VAL A 44 1.70 -3.41 6.22
N ALA A 45 2.85 -4.00 5.92
CA ALA A 45 4.07 -3.77 6.69
C ALA A 45 4.52 -2.29 6.73
N VAL A 46 4.21 -1.51 5.70
CA VAL A 46 4.44 -0.06 5.70
C VAL A 46 3.38 0.69 6.51
N ARG A 47 2.10 0.33 6.39
CA ARG A 47 1.04 0.94 7.22
C ARG A 47 1.22 0.59 8.70
N GLU A 48 1.76 -0.58 9.02
CA GLU A 48 1.99 -0.99 10.42
C GLU A 48 3.09 -0.19 11.12
N ARG A 49 4.12 0.24 10.38
CA ARG A 49 5.22 1.05 10.94
C ARG A 49 4.91 2.55 10.99
N THR A 50 4.01 3.03 10.13
CA THR A 50 3.74 4.46 9.93
C THR A 50 2.41 4.92 10.54
N LEU A 51 1.43 4.02 10.66
CA LEU A 51 0.08 4.35 11.11
C LEU A 51 -0.28 3.54 12.36
N ASP A 52 -0.96 4.19 13.30
CA ASP A 52 -1.51 3.55 14.50
C ASP A 52 -2.48 2.41 14.14
N GLU A 53 -2.67 1.47 15.06
CA GLU A 53 -3.47 0.25 14.84
C GLU A 53 -4.93 0.54 14.48
N GLU A 54 -5.47 1.69 14.90
CA GLU A 54 -6.84 2.12 14.64
C GLU A 54 -7.01 2.86 13.30
N HIS A 55 -5.93 3.11 12.55
CA HIS A 55 -6.02 3.90 11.33
C HIS A 55 -6.83 3.15 10.25
N PRO A 56 -7.85 3.79 9.64
CA PRO A 56 -8.77 3.13 8.71
C PRO A 56 -8.05 2.49 7.50
N ASP A 57 -7.03 3.16 6.97
CA ASP A 57 -6.22 2.61 5.87
C ASP A 57 -5.45 1.34 6.26
N ARG A 58 -4.93 1.25 7.49
CA ARG A 58 -4.24 0.05 7.97
C ARG A 58 -5.23 -1.12 8.05
N LEU A 59 -6.40 -0.89 8.64
CA LEU A 59 -7.47 -1.88 8.76
C LEU A 59 -7.97 -2.38 7.39
N ALA A 60 -8.12 -1.47 6.42
CA ALA A 60 -8.54 -1.83 5.06
C ALA A 60 -7.53 -2.78 4.39
N SER A 61 -6.23 -2.48 4.46
CA SER A 61 -5.19 -3.35 3.90
C SER A 61 -5.11 -4.71 4.59
N GLN A 62 -5.18 -4.76 5.92
CA GLN A 62 -5.18 -6.02 6.66
C GLN A 62 -6.41 -6.87 6.32
N ARG A 63 -7.59 -6.24 6.16
CA ARG A 63 -8.81 -6.94 5.76
C ARG A 63 -8.71 -7.52 4.35
N THR A 64 -8.14 -6.79 3.40
CA THR A 64 -7.94 -7.27 2.02
C THR A 64 -6.91 -8.41 1.96
N LEU A 65 -5.88 -8.38 2.80
CA LEU A 65 -4.90 -9.47 2.88
C LEU A 65 -5.47 -10.75 3.53
N ARG A 66 -6.35 -10.59 4.53
CA ARG A 66 -6.92 -11.71 5.29
C ARG A 66 -8.13 -12.39 4.61
N GLY A 67 -8.73 -11.76 3.59
CA GLY A 67 -9.95 -12.18 2.92
C GLY A 67 -9.75 -12.75 1.52
#